data_AF-C9MRZ1-F1
#
_entry.id   AF-C9MRZ1-F1
#
_cell.length_a   1.000
_cell.length_b   1.000
_cell.length_c   1.000
_cell.angle_alpha   90.00
_cell.angle_beta   90.00
_cell.angle_gamma   90.00
#
_symmetry.space_group_name_H-M   'P 1'
#
loop_
_entity.id
_entity.type
_entity.pdbx_description
1 polymer ?
#
loop_
_entity_poly.entity_id
_entity_poly.type
_entity_poly.pdbx_seq_one_letter_code
_entity_poly.pdbx_strand_id
1 'polypeptide(L)'
;MKPRNKFEKAVLEQSKHLCPITKTQDKWAFRECIDHFAYRLPKGRTTCMDCGHSWVMNKHRETCTCPHCRAKLQVKGTYERKLQQKQYFTILTTCGEFQVLRMFLLIVGMEKGYKAQTSIIEIGQYWWNMQGRKAVVAIQRVLGHYVDTFSYL
;
A
#
# COMPACT_ATOMS: atom_id res chain seq x y z
N MET A 1 21.22 6.19 4.57
CA MET A 1 21.98 6.06 5.84
C MET A 1 23.46 6.27 5.55
N LYS A 2 24.22 6.92 6.45
CA LYS A 2 25.69 6.94 6.40
C LYS A 2 26.22 5.76 7.23
N PRO A 3 26.93 4.77 6.65
CA PRO A 3 27.35 3.58 7.37
C PRO A 3 28.51 3.90 8.35
N ARG A 4 28.41 3.42 9.58
CA ARG A 4 29.36 3.67 10.68
C ARG A 4 30.24 2.46 10.99
N ASN A 5 29.79 1.25 10.66
CA ASN A 5 30.52 0.01 10.94
C ASN A 5 30.54 -0.93 9.72
N LYS A 6 31.36 -1.99 9.79
CA LYS A 6 31.51 -2.98 8.70
C LYS A 6 30.18 -3.64 8.30
N PHE A 7 29.29 -3.86 9.27
CA PHE A 7 28.01 -4.51 9.05
C PHE A 7 27.05 -3.60 8.26
N GLU A 8 26.92 -2.33 8.65
CA GLU A 8 26.12 -1.33 7.91
C GLU A 8 26.64 -1.10 6.49
N LYS A 9 27.96 -1.18 6.27
CA LYS A 9 28.54 -1.13 4.92
C LYS A 9 28.09 -2.34 4.08
N ALA A 10 28.14 -3.54 4.63
CA ALA A 10 27.68 -4.75 3.95
C ALA A 10 26.18 -4.70 3.64
N VAL A 11 25.36 -4.21 4.57
CA VAL A 11 23.92 -4.01 4.37
C VAL A 11 23.63 -3.03 3.24
N LEU A 12 24.33 -1.88 3.20
CA LEU A 12 24.13 -0.91 2.12
C LEU A 12 24.56 -1.47 0.76
N GLU A 13 25.65 -2.24 0.69
CA GLU A 13 26.03 -2.91 -0.55
C GLU A 13 24.96 -3.90 -1.00
N GLN A 14 24.49 -4.75 -0.08
CA GLN A 14 23.48 -5.75 -0.37
C GLN A 14 22.13 -5.14 -0.78
N SER A 15 21.77 -3.98 -0.22
CA SER A 15 20.51 -3.27 -0.53
C SER A 15 20.36 -2.90 -2.01
N LYS A 16 21.47 -2.67 -2.71
CA LYS A 16 21.48 -2.37 -4.15
C LYS A 16 20.99 -3.54 -5.01
N HIS A 17 21.06 -4.76 -4.48
CA HIS A 17 20.64 -5.98 -5.16
C HIS A 17 19.18 -6.35 -4.89
N LEU A 18 18.44 -5.56 -4.08
CA LEU A 18 17.03 -5.81 -3.85
C LEU A 18 16.22 -5.56 -5.12
N CYS A 19 15.51 -6.60 -5.57
CA CYS A 19 14.58 -6.45 -6.68
C CYS A 19 13.40 -5.55 -6.30
N PRO A 20 12.82 -4.80 -7.26
CA PRO A 20 11.53 -4.16 -7.08
C PRO A 20 10.44 -5.17 -6.68
N ILE A 21 9.36 -4.67 -6.07
CA ILE A 21 8.21 -5.53 -5.77
C ILE A 21 7.58 -6.09 -7.05
N THR A 22 7.06 -7.30 -6.96
CA THR A 22 6.41 -7.97 -8.08
C THR A 22 5.00 -7.40 -8.32
N LYS A 23 4.49 -7.57 -9.54
CA LYS A 23 3.09 -7.24 -9.87
C LYS A 23 2.08 -8.01 -9.01
N THR A 24 2.45 -9.19 -8.53
CA THR A 24 1.61 -10.00 -7.64
C THR A 24 1.52 -9.37 -6.26
N GLN A 25 2.64 -8.90 -5.71
CA GLN A 25 2.68 -8.17 -4.43
C GLN A 25 1.92 -6.84 -4.52
N ASP A 26 2.07 -6.10 -5.62
CA ASP A 26 1.30 -4.87 -5.87
C ASP A 26 -0.22 -5.15 -5.89
N LYS A 27 -0.66 -6.16 -6.65
CA LYS A 27 -2.08 -6.56 -6.69
C LYS A 27 -2.60 -7.02 -5.33
N TRP A 28 -1.79 -7.78 -4.58
CA TRP A 28 -2.14 -8.23 -3.23
C TRP A 28 -2.29 -7.04 -2.29
N ALA A 29 -1.35 -6.09 -2.29
CA ALA A 29 -1.39 -4.91 -1.45
C ALA A 29 -2.63 -4.04 -1.75
N PHE A 30 -2.96 -3.84 -3.04
CA PHE A 30 -4.19 -3.15 -3.41
C PHE A 30 -5.45 -3.86 -2.94
N ARG A 31 -5.45 -5.19 -2.78
CA ARG A 31 -6.64 -5.96 -2.41
C ARG A 31 -6.82 -6.15 -0.91
N GLU A 32 -5.74 -6.30 -0.19
CA GLU A 32 -5.78 -6.67 1.23
C GLU A 32 -5.48 -5.50 2.16
N CYS A 33 -4.81 -4.44 1.67
CA CYS A 33 -4.37 -3.34 2.53
C CYS A 33 -5.28 -2.11 2.47
N ILE A 34 -6.32 -2.07 1.65
CA ILE A 34 -7.22 -0.91 1.57
C ILE A 34 -8.67 -1.33 1.62
N ASP A 35 -9.53 -0.39 1.99
CA ASP A 35 -10.96 -0.58 1.90
C ASP A 35 -11.45 -0.37 0.47
N HIS A 36 -12.40 -1.19 0.04
CA HIS A 36 -12.98 -1.12 -1.28
C HIS A 36 -14.42 -0.63 -1.22
N PHE A 37 -14.73 0.44 -1.96
CA PHE A 37 -16.01 1.13 -1.86
C PHE A 37 -16.83 1.12 -3.15
N ALA A 38 -18.15 1.14 -2.97
CA ALA A 38 -19.14 1.48 -3.99
C ALA A 38 -19.87 2.75 -3.53
N TYR A 39 -19.68 3.86 -4.24
CA TYR A 39 -20.33 5.11 -3.89
C TYR A 39 -21.72 5.16 -4.52
N ARG A 40 -22.76 5.26 -3.68
CA ARG A 40 -24.17 5.27 -4.07
C ARG A 40 -24.79 6.65 -3.88
N LEU A 41 -25.49 7.12 -4.90
CA LEU A 41 -26.33 8.33 -4.86
C LEU A 41 -27.78 7.99 -4.46
N PRO A 42 -28.60 8.97 -4.01
CA PRO A 42 -29.97 8.69 -3.54
C PRO A 42 -30.87 7.98 -4.55
N LYS A 43 -30.73 8.29 -5.85
CA LYS A 43 -31.48 7.63 -6.95
C LYS A 43 -30.95 6.23 -7.32
N GLY A 44 -30.09 5.63 -6.51
CA GLY A 44 -29.58 4.26 -6.71
C GLY A 44 -28.40 4.13 -7.67
N ARG A 45 -28.01 5.20 -8.37
CA ARG A 45 -26.77 5.20 -9.17
C ARG A 45 -25.58 4.92 -8.26
N THR A 46 -24.89 3.84 -8.55
CA THR A 46 -23.78 3.29 -7.77
C THR A 46 -22.55 3.19 -8.66
N THR A 47 -21.40 3.61 -8.14
CA THR A 47 -20.12 3.59 -8.88
C THR A 47 -19.09 2.82 -8.07
N CYS A 48 -18.42 1.86 -8.70
CA CYS A 48 -17.29 1.14 -8.12
C CYS A 48 -16.08 2.08 -8.06
N MET A 49 -15.48 2.23 -6.87
CA MET A 49 -14.31 3.08 -6.67
C MET A 49 -13.00 2.43 -7.13
N ASP A 50 -12.98 1.12 -7.35
CA ASP A 50 -11.79 0.40 -7.87
C ASP A 50 -11.64 0.53 -9.39
N CYS A 51 -12.72 0.33 -10.14
CA CYS A 51 -12.69 0.25 -11.61
C CYS A 51 -13.46 1.36 -12.33
N GLY A 52 -14.21 2.19 -11.61
CA GLY A 52 -14.98 3.30 -12.17
C GLY A 52 -16.32 2.90 -12.79
N HIS A 53 -16.60 1.61 -12.96
CA HIS A 53 -17.86 1.14 -13.55
C HIS A 53 -19.08 1.62 -12.72
N SER A 54 -20.13 2.07 -13.40
CA SER A 54 -21.35 2.59 -12.78
C SER A 54 -22.57 1.79 -13.21
N TRP A 55 -23.46 1.52 -12.27
CA TRP A 55 -24.71 0.80 -12.49
C TRP A 55 -25.83 1.34 -11.57
N VAL A 56 -27.06 0.91 -11.79
CA VAL A 56 -28.20 1.27 -10.93
C VAL A 56 -28.45 0.12 -9.95
N MET A 57 -28.52 0.44 -8.67
CA MET A 57 -28.84 -0.50 -7.60
C MET A 57 -30.19 -0.14 -6.97
N ASN A 58 -31.19 -0.99 -7.21
CA ASN A 58 -32.59 -0.74 -6.85
C ASN A 58 -32.82 -0.69 -5.34
N LYS A 59 -32.14 -1.52 -4.56
CA LYS A 59 -32.26 -1.56 -3.09
C LYS A 59 -30.95 -1.14 -2.43
N HIS A 60 -31.03 -0.45 -1.31
CA HIS A 60 -29.86 -0.22 -0.46
C HIS A 60 -29.34 -1.56 0.08
N ARG A 61 -28.02 -1.71 0.14
CA ARG A 61 -27.29 -2.83 0.73
C ARG A 61 -26.02 -2.27 1.34
N GLU A 62 -25.51 -2.88 2.41
CA GLU A 62 -24.25 -2.47 3.04
C GLU A 62 -23.04 -2.89 2.22
N THR A 63 -23.14 -4.01 1.51
CA THR A 63 -22.09 -4.52 0.62
C THR A 63 -22.66 -4.90 -0.74
N CYS A 64 -21.82 -4.87 -1.77
CA CYS A 64 -22.16 -5.33 -3.11
C CYS A 64 -20.94 -5.88 -3.83
N THR A 65 -21.17 -6.67 -4.88
CA THR A 65 -20.11 -7.10 -5.80
C THR A 65 -20.19 -6.26 -7.07
N CYS A 66 -19.06 -5.70 -7.51
CA CYS A 66 -19.02 -4.97 -8.77
C CYS A 66 -19.33 -5.90 -9.95
N PRO A 67 -20.28 -5.56 -10.83
CA PRO A 67 -20.61 -6.40 -11.98
C PRO A 67 -19.47 -6.49 -13.02
N HIS A 68 -18.56 -5.50 -13.04
CA HIS A 68 -17.45 -5.44 -14.01
C HIS A 68 -16.18 -6.11 -13.48
N CYS A 69 -15.63 -5.63 -12.35
CA CYS A 69 -14.36 -6.15 -11.81
C CYS A 69 -14.54 -7.28 -10.78
N ARG A 70 -15.78 -7.63 -10.42
CA ARG A 70 -16.13 -8.66 -9.43
C ARG A 70 -15.56 -8.43 -8.01
N ALA A 71 -15.02 -7.25 -7.73
CA ALA A 71 -14.58 -6.87 -6.40
C ALA A 71 -15.77 -6.80 -5.43
N LYS A 72 -15.57 -7.25 -4.20
CA LYS A 72 -16.51 -7.04 -3.08
C LYS A 72 -16.27 -5.65 -2.52
N LEU A 73 -17.34 -4.86 -2.40
CA LEU A 73 -17.29 -3.44 -2.07
C LEU A 73 -18.24 -3.14 -0.92
N GLN A 74 -17.82 -2.25 -0.02
CA GLN A 74 -18.69 -1.60 0.97
C GLN A 74 -19.44 -0.45 0.30
N VAL A 75 -20.76 -0.41 0.44
CA VAL A 75 -21.60 0.62 -0.16
C VAL A 75 -21.63 1.83 0.77
N LYS A 76 -21.23 2.99 0.26
CA LYS A 76 -21.29 4.27 0.98
C LYS A 76 -22.25 5.20 0.27
N GLY A 77 -23.28 5.66 0.98
CA GLY A 77 -24.17 6.73 0.51
C GLY A 77 -23.46 8.07 0.56
N THR A 78 -22.92 8.57 -0.56
CA THR A 78 -22.16 9.83 -0.58
C THR A 78 -22.13 10.53 -1.94
N TYR A 79 -22.09 11.85 -1.90
CA TYR A 79 -21.84 12.71 -3.06
C TYR A 79 -20.36 12.91 -3.37
N GLU A 80 -19.45 12.52 -2.46
CA GLU A 80 -18.01 12.57 -2.67
C GLU A 80 -17.64 11.93 -4.02
N ARG A 81 -16.71 12.57 -4.73
CA ARG A 81 -16.25 12.08 -6.04
C ARG A 81 -14.89 11.40 -5.98
N LYS A 82 -14.08 11.79 -5.00
CA LYS A 82 -12.69 11.37 -4.84
C LYS A 82 -12.51 10.81 -3.43
N LEU A 83 -11.67 9.79 -3.32
CA LEU A 83 -11.21 9.22 -2.07
C LEU A 83 -9.71 8.94 -2.22
N GLN A 84 -8.95 9.26 -1.19
CA GLN A 84 -7.56 8.85 -1.10
C GLN A 84 -7.37 8.01 0.15
N GLN A 85 -6.75 6.85 -0.01
CA GLN A 85 -6.36 5.98 1.09
C GLN A 85 -4.84 5.88 1.15
N LYS A 86 -4.31 5.77 2.37
CA LYS A 86 -2.89 5.52 2.63
C LYS A 86 -2.78 4.36 3.59
N GLN A 87 -2.04 3.32 3.23
CA GLN A 87 -1.79 2.19 4.09
C GLN A 87 -0.32 1.80 4.09
N TYR A 88 0.16 1.34 5.24
CA TYR A 88 1.45 0.70 5.37
C TYR A 88 1.32 -0.81 5.21
N PHE A 89 2.24 -1.40 4.46
CA PHE A 89 2.37 -2.86 4.39
C PHE A 89 3.84 -3.25 4.39
N THR A 90 4.11 -4.50 4.73
CA THR A 90 5.46 -5.04 4.79
C THR A 90 5.59 -6.29 3.95
N ILE A 91 6.79 -6.53 3.44
CA ILE A 91 7.16 -7.75 2.74
C ILE A 91 8.40 -8.31 3.42
N LEU A 92 8.29 -9.56 3.84
CA LEU A 92 9.43 -10.32 4.34
C LEU A 92 10.11 -11.07 3.19
N THR A 93 11.41 -10.89 3.03
CA THR A 93 12.21 -11.51 1.97
C THR A 93 13.62 -11.80 2.46
N THR A 94 14.42 -12.48 1.65
CA THR A 94 15.86 -12.67 1.83
C THR A 94 16.63 -11.92 0.75
N CYS A 95 17.85 -11.47 1.06
CA CYS A 95 18.78 -10.90 0.09
C CYS A 95 20.21 -11.26 0.49
N GLY A 96 20.86 -12.14 -0.28
CA GLY A 96 22.13 -12.75 0.13
C GLY A 96 21.96 -13.54 1.43
N GLU A 97 22.84 -13.31 2.41
CA GLU A 97 22.80 -13.94 3.73
C GLU A 97 21.88 -13.22 4.74
N PHE A 98 21.14 -12.20 4.29
CA PHE A 98 20.31 -11.37 5.16
C PHE A 98 18.84 -11.70 5.02
N GLN A 99 18.15 -11.74 6.16
CA GLN A 99 16.71 -11.58 6.21
C GLN A 99 16.38 -10.09 6.11
N VAL A 100 15.39 -9.72 5.31
CA VAL A 100 15.00 -8.33 5.07
C VAL A 100 13.48 -8.17 5.21
N LEU A 101 13.06 -7.28 6.10
CA LEU A 101 11.67 -6.82 6.18
C LEU A 101 11.59 -5.46 5.51
N ARG A 102 10.96 -5.42 4.36
CA ARG A 102 10.78 -4.21 3.55
C ARG A 102 9.44 -3.58 3.90
N MET A 103 9.44 -2.28 4.11
CA MET A 103 8.27 -1.49 4.49
C MET A 103 7.88 -0.59 3.32
N PHE A 104 6.59 -0.54 3.04
CA PHE A 104 6.03 0.20 1.92
C PHE A 104 4.87 1.06 2.37
N LEU A 105 4.77 2.24 1.76
CA LEU A 105 3.60 3.10 1.81
C LEU A 105 2.83 2.92 0.50
N LEU A 106 1.62 2.39 0.61
CA LEU A 106 0.63 2.33 -0.46
C LEU A 106 -0.25 3.57 -0.40
N ILE A 107 -0.34 4.31 -1.51
CA ILE A 107 -1.25 5.43 -1.70
C ILE A 107 -2.19 5.05 -2.84
N VAL A 108 -3.50 5.11 -2.58
CA VAL A 108 -4.51 4.79 -3.60
C VAL A 108 -5.42 5.99 -3.79
N GLY A 109 -5.42 6.53 -5.00
CA GLY A 109 -6.38 7.53 -5.46
C GLY A 109 -7.54 6.87 -6.17
N MET A 110 -8.76 7.13 -5.71
CA MET A 110 -9.99 6.61 -6.30
C MET A 110 -10.88 7.77 -6.74
N GLU A 111 -11.38 7.72 -7.96
CA GLU A 111 -12.31 8.73 -8.50
C GLU A 111 -13.48 8.07 -9.22
N LYS A 112 -14.70 8.58 -8.97
CA LYS A 112 -15.90 8.12 -9.65
C LYS A 112 -15.72 8.16 -11.18
N GLY A 113 -15.89 7.01 -11.82
CA GLY A 113 -15.78 6.88 -13.28
C GLY A 113 -14.39 6.52 -13.79
N TYR A 114 -13.37 6.50 -12.92
CA TYR A 114 -12.00 6.16 -13.28
C TYR A 114 -11.52 4.93 -12.54
N LYS A 115 -10.56 4.22 -13.13
CA LYS A 115 -9.85 3.13 -12.47
C LYS A 115 -8.96 3.72 -11.36
N ALA A 116 -8.95 3.07 -10.20
CA ALA A 116 -8.10 3.46 -9.09
C ALA A 116 -6.62 3.48 -9.51
N GLN A 117 -5.90 4.48 -9.03
CA GLN A 117 -4.48 4.67 -9.28
C GLN A 117 -3.71 4.34 -8.01
N THR A 118 -2.71 3.47 -8.14
CA THR A 118 -1.85 3.04 -7.03
C THR A 118 -0.47 3.67 -7.16
N SER A 119 0.10 4.08 -6.04
CA SER A 119 1.50 4.45 -5.90
C SER A 119 2.06 3.74 -4.69
N ILE A 120 3.15 2.99 -4.88
CA ILE A 120 3.83 2.25 -3.82
C ILE A 120 5.24 2.80 -3.68
N ILE A 121 5.59 3.18 -2.45
CA ILE A 121 6.88 3.78 -2.12
C ILE A 121 7.53 2.91 -1.05
N GLU A 122 8.73 2.40 -1.31
CA GLU A 122 9.54 1.75 -0.27
C GLU A 122 10.09 2.82 0.68
N ILE A 123 9.75 2.71 1.96
CA ILE A 123 10.08 3.73 2.96
C ILE A 123 11.18 3.28 3.91
N GLY A 124 11.35 1.97 4.08
CA GLY A 124 12.29 1.43 5.05
C GLY A 124 12.54 -0.06 4.85
N GLN A 125 13.67 -0.52 5.40
CA GLN A 125 14.12 -1.90 5.36
C GLN A 125 14.80 -2.23 6.68
N TYR A 126 14.32 -3.27 7.36
CA TYR A 126 15.05 -3.89 8.45
C TYR A 126 15.87 -5.06 7.92
N TRP A 127 17.11 -5.15 8.35
CA TRP A 127 18.08 -6.17 7.94
C TRP A 127 18.56 -6.96 9.14
N TRP A 128 18.55 -8.29 9.04
CA TRP A 128 19.11 -9.20 10.04
C TRP A 128 20.11 -10.15 9.39
N ASN A 129 21.23 -10.41 10.09
CA ASN A 129 22.10 -11.54 9.78
C ASN A 129 21.86 -12.71 10.74
N MET A 130 22.52 -13.84 10.49
CA MET A 130 22.42 -15.04 11.34
C MET A 130 22.84 -14.82 12.80
N GLN A 131 23.69 -13.81 13.07
CA GLN A 131 24.13 -13.46 14.42
C GLN A 131 23.12 -12.56 15.17
N GLY A 132 21.97 -12.26 14.55
CA GLY A 132 20.95 -11.39 15.14
C GLY A 132 21.29 -9.90 15.09
N ARG A 133 22.37 -9.50 14.41
CA ARG A 133 22.72 -8.08 14.23
C ARG A 133 21.70 -7.43 13.31
N LYS A 134 21.25 -6.23 13.70
CA LYS A 134 20.19 -5.48 13.01
C LYS A 134 20.73 -4.19 12.42
N ALA A 135 20.27 -3.84 11.22
CA ALA A 135 20.46 -2.50 10.64
C ALA A 135 19.17 -2.05 9.97
N VAL A 136 19.01 -0.73 9.87
CA VAL A 136 17.85 -0.12 9.20
C VAL A 136 18.31 0.79 8.08
N VAL A 137 17.76 0.58 6.90
CA VAL A 137 17.94 1.45 5.73
C VAL A 137 16.58 2.07 5.43
N ALA A 138 16.48 3.39 5.54
CA ALA A 138 15.23 4.10 5.29
C ALA A 138 15.47 5.38 4.49
N ILE A 139 14.42 5.83 3.78
CA ILE A 139 14.43 7.14 3.13
C ILE A 139 14.52 8.22 4.21
N GLN A 140 15.42 9.17 4.01
CA GLN A 140 15.56 10.29 4.94
C GLN A 140 14.38 11.25 4.68
N ARG A 141 13.32 11.15 5.49
CA ARG A 141 12.29 12.20 5.52
C ARG A 141 12.75 13.31 6.47
N VAL A 142 13.39 14.33 5.92
CA VAL A 142 13.63 15.59 6.65
C VAL A 142 12.34 16.42 6.52
N LEU A 143 11.81 16.89 7.66
CA LEU A 143 10.73 17.91 7.84
C LEU A 143 9.27 17.44 7.96
N GLY A 144 8.75 17.50 9.20
CA GLY A 144 7.33 17.69 9.53
C GLY A 144 6.89 16.99 10.82
N HIS A 145 6.25 17.71 11.74
CA HIS A 145 5.65 17.18 13.00
C HIS A 145 4.49 16.18 12.77
N TYR A 146 4.10 15.93 11.53
CA TYR A 146 2.96 15.11 11.11
C TYR A 146 3.38 14.00 10.12
N VAL A 147 4.56 13.40 10.33
CA VAL A 147 5.08 12.33 9.47
C VAL A 147 5.13 11.04 10.28
N ASP A 148 4.69 9.95 9.66
CA ASP A 148 4.72 8.61 10.22
C ASP A 148 6.13 8.26 10.72
N THR A 149 6.28 8.15 12.05
CA THR A 149 7.52 7.76 12.71
C THR A 149 7.55 6.24 12.84
N PHE A 150 8.51 5.60 12.18
CA PHE A 150 8.77 4.18 12.38
C PHE A 150 9.52 4.01 13.70
N SER A 151 8.91 3.33 14.67
CA SER A 151 9.58 3.00 15.93
C SER A 151 10.73 2.05 15.67
N TYR A 152 11.96 2.53 15.92
CA TYR A 152 13.16 1.71 15.94
C TYR A 152 13.28 1.09 17.34
N LEU A 153 12.79 -0.15 17.53
CA LEU A 153 13.02 -0.96 18.74
C LEU A 153 14.06 -2.05 18.46
#